data_AF-A0A923S651-F1
#
_entry.id   AF-A0A923S651-F1
#
_cell.length_a   1.000
_cell.length_b   1.000
_cell.length_c   1.000
_cell.angle_alpha   90.00
_cell.angle_beta   90.00
_cell.angle_gamma   90.00
#
_symmetry.space_group_name_H-M   'P 1'
#
loop_
_entity.id
_entity.type
_entity.pdbx_description
1 polymer ?
#
loop_
_entity_poly.entity_id
_entity_poly.type
_entity_poly.pdbx_seq_one_letter_code
_entity_poly.pdbx_strand_id
1 'polypeptide(L)'
;MRALYCLSFGPKKEYVETDFKPVEYRLGTTLIAFLSTDFASLRAKLLVRTTPMMENQAITEIKNALSAIHPFGERFVQSLFFEEKLADVLDERMEGFEKLQKELSAFADAALVPDRSKLSAKQRLALYMSRDFQAATAIAGLDLKMRAERKLYVDEQNFDPVLAADRISTPPKSVRFARIEGSDDLGATLLTELLEMVEQGIELKKCEYCHRYFIPFSSKALYCDRSVGDTGKSCKELAVKEKHEKKIAADDGLKLIRQRIKTYDMRVRRTPAIYTDAAFQIWKAQAENARNRYVNGELTYEELDALTQLPKKKGE
;
A
#
# COMPACT_ATOMS: atom_id res chain seq x y z
N MET A 1 3.59 16.11 28.13
CA MET A 1 3.07 14.73 28.17
C MET A 1 4.23 13.76 27.95
N ARG A 2 4.32 12.66 28.71
CA ARG A 2 5.21 11.53 28.40
C ARG A 2 4.37 10.38 27.84
N ALA A 3 3.84 10.55 26.63
CA ALA A 3 3.19 9.49 25.89
C ALA A 3 4.12 9.04 24.75
N LEU A 4 4.11 7.74 24.44
CA LEU A 4 5.01 7.16 23.45
C LEU A 4 4.77 7.75 22.06
N TYR A 5 3.50 7.90 21.65
CA TYR A 5 3.14 8.49 20.37
C TYR A 5 2.49 9.85 20.62
N CYS A 6 3.03 10.89 20.00
CA CYS A 6 2.53 12.26 20.15
C CYS A 6 2.52 12.93 18.79
N LEU A 7 1.38 13.51 18.44
CA LEU A 7 1.16 14.12 17.15
C LEU A 7 0.20 15.32 17.24
N SER A 8 0.26 16.18 16.25
CA SER A 8 -0.74 17.20 16.01
C SER A 8 -1.07 17.31 14.53
N PHE A 9 -2.20 17.93 14.21
CA PHE A 9 -2.71 17.98 12.85
C PHE A 9 -2.85 19.41 12.34
N GLY A 10 -2.62 19.56 11.04
CA GLY A 10 -2.95 20.75 10.28
C GLY A 10 -3.54 20.36 8.93
N PRO A 11 -3.89 21.34 8.07
CA PRO A 11 -4.47 21.06 6.76
C PRO A 11 -3.56 20.16 5.91
N LYS A 12 -3.99 18.91 5.70
CA LYS A 12 -3.31 17.82 4.99
C LYS A 12 -1.94 17.44 5.56
N LYS A 13 -1.69 17.80 6.83
CA LYS A 13 -0.41 17.65 7.49
C LYS A 13 -0.58 16.98 8.85
N GLU A 14 0.36 16.12 9.18
CA GLU A 14 0.55 15.60 10.53
C GLU A 14 1.93 16.06 11.02
N TYR A 15 2.04 16.31 12.32
CA TYR A 15 3.25 16.78 12.97
C TYR A 15 3.59 15.78 14.05
N VAL A 16 4.70 15.05 13.88
CA VAL A 16 5.20 14.15 14.91
C VAL A 16 6.02 14.95 15.89
N GLU A 17 5.57 14.98 17.14
CA GLU A 17 6.29 15.72 18.18
C GLU A 17 7.63 15.06 18.48
N THR A 18 8.70 15.82 18.62
CA THR A 18 10.00 15.33 19.13
C THR A 18 10.41 16.15 20.35
N ASP A 19 11.53 15.80 20.98
CA ASP A 19 12.05 16.54 22.13
C ASP A 19 12.47 17.98 21.77
N PHE A 20 12.76 18.25 20.50
CA PHE A 20 13.23 19.57 20.05
C PHE A 20 12.19 20.32 19.23
N LYS A 21 11.77 19.76 18.09
CA LYS A 21 10.81 20.37 17.18
C LYS A 21 9.92 19.32 16.50
N PRO A 22 8.67 19.65 16.18
CA PRO A 22 7.81 18.72 15.46
C PRO A 22 8.36 18.47 14.05
N VAL A 23 8.25 17.23 13.59
CA VAL A 23 8.59 16.84 12.22
C VAL A 23 7.30 16.78 11.42
N GLU A 24 7.25 17.55 10.32
CA GLU A 24 6.09 17.60 9.44
C GLU A 24 6.08 16.42 8.47
N TYR A 25 4.93 15.76 8.39
CA TYR A 25 4.61 14.75 7.37
C TYR A 25 3.27 15.11 6.71
N ARG A 26 2.99 14.45 5.57
CA ARG A 26 1.67 14.50 4.97
C ARG A 26 0.71 13.67 5.82
N LEU A 27 -0.44 14.21 6.18
CA LEU A 27 -1.45 13.47 6.94
C LEU A 27 -1.82 12.15 6.23
N GLY A 28 -1.78 11.04 6.97
CA GLY A 28 -1.97 9.69 6.47
C GLY A 28 -0.66 8.94 6.18
N THR A 29 0.51 9.56 6.36
CA THR A 29 1.78 8.90 6.06
C THR A 29 2.00 7.75 7.04
N THR A 30 1.76 7.97 8.32
CA THR A 30 1.92 6.96 9.36
C THR A 30 0.97 5.78 9.13
N LEU A 31 -0.33 6.04 8.97
CA LEU A 31 -1.34 5.01 8.71
C LEU A 31 -1.01 4.20 7.46
N ILE A 32 -0.73 4.85 6.34
CA ILE A 32 -0.45 4.15 5.08
C ILE A 32 0.81 3.32 5.19
N ALA A 33 1.86 3.84 5.84
CA ALA A 33 3.11 3.12 6.02
C ALA A 33 2.90 1.87 6.90
N PHE A 34 2.16 2.01 8.01
CA PHE A 34 1.77 0.87 8.86
C PHE A 34 0.95 -0.17 8.09
N LEU A 35 -0.11 0.24 7.38
CA LEU A 35 -0.95 -0.66 6.58
C LEU A 35 -0.22 -1.29 5.38
N SER A 36 0.88 -0.69 4.94
CA SER A 36 1.68 -1.15 3.80
C SER A 36 2.83 -2.09 4.20
N THR A 37 3.08 -2.24 5.50
CA THR A 37 4.17 -3.07 6.02
C THR A 37 3.77 -4.53 6.02
N ASP A 38 4.66 -5.39 5.56
CA ASP A 38 4.42 -6.84 5.51
C ASP A 38 4.80 -7.50 6.84
N PHE A 39 3.98 -7.28 7.87
CA PHE A 39 4.21 -7.87 9.19
C PHE A 39 4.20 -9.39 9.17
N ALA A 40 3.39 -10.01 8.30
CA ALA A 40 3.34 -11.46 8.15
C ALA A 40 4.70 -12.03 7.71
N SER A 41 5.32 -11.45 6.68
CA SER A 41 6.65 -11.86 6.25
C SER A 41 7.72 -11.60 7.31
N LEU A 42 7.64 -10.47 8.02
CA LEU A 42 8.57 -10.14 9.11
C LEU A 42 8.45 -11.14 10.28
N ARG A 43 7.23 -11.46 10.68
CA ARG A 43 6.93 -12.43 11.74
C ARG A 43 7.34 -13.84 11.35
N ALA A 44 7.09 -14.26 10.10
CA ALA A 44 7.49 -15.57 9.60
C ALA A 44 9.01 -15.81 9.73
N LYS A 45 9.83 -14.78 9.48
CA LYS A 45 11.29 -14.85 9.67
C LYS A 45 11.66 -15.10 11.13
N LEU A 46 10.92 -14.51 12.06
CA LEU A 46 11.12 -14.73 13.49
C LEU A 46 10.73 -16.15 13.90
N LEU A 47 9.63 -16.70 13.36
CA LEU A 47 9.15 -18.05 13.71
C LEU A 47 10.07 -19.19 13.23
N VAL A 48 10.82 -18.99 12.15
CA VAL A 48 11.73 -20.00 11.59
C VAL A 48 13.13 -19.98 12.24
N ARG A 49 13.32 -19.18 13.30
CA ARG A 49 14.60 -19.12 14.03
C ARG A 49 14.93 -20.46 14.70
N THR A 50 16.08 -21.04 14.35
CA THR A 50 16.57 -22.30 14.94
C THR A 50 17.88 -22.13 15.72
N THR A 51 18.53 -20.96 15.60
CA THR A 51 19.79 -20.64 16.28
C THR A 51 19.77 -19.22 16.84
N PRO A 52 20.55 -18.90 17.88
CA PRO A 52 20.67 -17.53 18.40
C PRO A 52 21.13 -16.51 17.35
N MET A 53 21.96 -16.94 16.39
CA MET A 53 22.41 -16.08 15.29
C MET A 53 21.26 -15.70 14.36
N MET A 54 20.44 -16.67 13.96
CA MET A 54 19.25 -16.42 13.12
C MET A 54 18.22 -15.56 13.84
N GLU A 55 18.04 -15.78 15.15
CA GLU A 55 17.17 -14.94 15.97
C GLU A 55 17.62 -13.48 15.97
N ASN A 56 18.90 -13.21 16.27
CA ASN A 56 19.44 -11.87 16.27
C ASN A 56 19.35 -11.19 14.90
N GLN A 57 19.55 -11.95 13.81
CA GLN A 57 19.36 -11.45 12.45
C GLN A 57 17.91 -11.05 12.18
N ALA A 58 16.95 -11.93 12.51
CA ALA A 58 15.52 -11.66 12.33
C ALA A 58 15.07 -10.44 13.14
N ILE A 59 15.51 -10.33 14.41
CA ILE A 59 15.24 -9.18 15.26
C ILE A 59 15.79 -7.89 14.64
N THR A 60 17.02 -7.93 14.11
CA THR A 60 17.65 -6.76 13.47
C THR A 60 16.90 -6.33 12.22
N GLU A 61 16.52 -7.28 11.36
CA GLU A 61 15.71 -7.01 10.17
C GLU A 61 14.36 -6.40 10.52
N ILE A 62 13.69 -6.93 11.55
CA ILE A 62 12.44 -6.40 12.08
C ILE A 62 12.61 -4.95 12.56
N LYS A 63 13.62 -4.70 13.40
CA LYS A 63 13.89 -3.36 13.94
C LYS A 63 14.15 -2.36 12.81
N ASN A 64 14.97 -2.74 11.83
CA ASN A 64 15.26 -1.89 10.68
C ASN A 64 14.01 -1.62 9.83
N ALA A 65 13.20 -2.65 9.59
CA ALA A 65 11.94 -2.49 8.86
C ALA A 65 11.00 -1.54 9.59
N LEU A 66 10.83 -1.69 10.90
CA LEU A 66 9.97 -0.83 11.71
C LEU A 66 10.45 0.62 11.76
N SER A 67 11.73 0.85 12.02
CA SER A 67 12.32 2.19 12.06
C SER A 67 12.24 2.92 10.73
N ALA A 68 12.22 2.20 9.60
CA ALA A 68 12.13 2.79 8.27
C ALA A 68 10.71 3.24 7.89
N ILE A 69 9.67 2.79 8.60
CA ILE A 69 8.26 3.11 8.27
C ILE A 69 7.94 4.57 8.61
N HIS A 70 8.25 4.96 9.85
CA HIS A 70 7.84 6.22 10.46
C HIS A 70 8.55 6.38 11.83
N PRO A 71 8.76 7.60 12.38
CA PRO A 71 9.31 7.78 13.73
C PRO A 71 8.59 6.99 14.84
N PHE A 72 7.30 6.67 14.67
CA PHE A 72 6.59 5.81 15.63
C PHE A 72 7.10 4.37 15.64
N GLY A 73 7.57 3.86 14.49
CA GLY A 73 8.23 2.56 14.42
C GLY A 73 9.55 2.57 15.19
N GLU A 74 10.33 3.64 15.09
CA GLU A 74 11.55 3.81 15.89
C GLU A 74 11.23 3.84 17.39
N ARG A 75 10.21 4.61 17.82
CA ARG A 75 9.77 4.64 19.22
C ARG A 75 9.30 3.29 19.75
N PHE A 76 8.57 2.56 18.92
CA PHE A 76 8.19 1.19 19.26
C PHE A 76 9.43 0.32 19.43
N VAL A 77 10.41 0.39 18.53
CA VAL A 77 11.69 -0.33 18.68
C VAL A 77 12.41 0.08 19.97
N GLN A 78 12.38 1.37 20.33
CA GLN A 78 12.96 1.86 21.58
C GLN A 78 12.26 1.29 22.82
N SER A 79 10.93 1.10 22.78
CA SER A 79 10.20 0.49 23.91
C SER A 79 10.61 -0.97 24.16
N LEU A 80 11.25 -1.64 23.19
CA LEU A 80 11.68 -3.03 23.31
C LEU A 80 13.08 -3.20 23.92
N PHE A 81 13.80 -2.12 24.25
CA PHE A 81 15.21 -2.21 24.69
C PHE A 81 15.41 -3.02 25.99
N PHE A 82 14.40 -3.06 26.86
CA PHE A 82 14.50 -3.66 28.18
C PHE A 82 13.70 -4.96 28.33
N GLU A 83 13.16 -5.48 27.22
CA GLU A 83 12.34 -6.68 27.24
C GLU A 83 13.18 -7.94 27.40
N GLU A 84 12.86 -8.75 28.41
CA GLU A 84 13.37 -10.11 28.52
C GLU A 84 12.71 -11.00 27.46
N LYS A 85 13.45 -11.96 26.90
CA LYS A 85 12.94 -12.83 25.82
C LYS A 85 12.37 -12.04 24.63
N LEU A 86 13.16 -11.06 24.16
CA LEU A 86 12.78 -10.13 23.10
C LEU A 86 12.14 -10.79 21.87
N ALA A 87 12.57 -11.99 21.47
CA ALA A 87 11.98 -12.69 20.34
C ALA A 87 10.52 -13.11 20.58
N ASP A 88 10.18 -13.58 21.79
CA ASP A 88 8.82 -13.99 22.12
C ASP A 88 7.91 -12.76 22.22
N VAL A 89 8.41 -11.68 22.85
CA VAL A 89 7.71 -10.39 22.91
C VAL A 89 7.48 -9.83 21.50
N LEU A 90 8.48 -9.87 20.63
CA LEU A 90 8.34 -9.42 19.24
C LEU A 90 7.31 -10.26 18.47
N ASP A 91 7.26 -11.58 18.67
CA ASP A 91 6.26 -12.41 18.00
C ASP A 91 4.83 -12.02 18.41
N GLU A 92 4.59 -11.85 19.72
CA GLU A 92 3.29 -11.43 20.24
C GLU A 92 2.90 -10.04 19.71
N ARG A 93 3.84 -9.08 19.70
CA ARG A 93 3.58 -7.74 19.19
C ARG A 93 3.30 -7.74 17.68
N MET A 94 4.01 -8.55 16.91
CA MET A 94 3.77 -8.70 15.47
C MET A 94 2.41 -9.33 15.17
N GLU A 95 2.00 -10.33 15.95
CA GLU A 95 0.64 -10.85 15.87
C GLU A 95 -0.41 -9.77 16.15
N GLY A 96 -0.16 -8.94 17.17
CA GLY A 96 -0.99 -7.77 17.47
C GLY A 96 -1.06 -6.80 16.31
N PHE A 97 0.06 -6.53 15.63
CA PHE A 97 0.10 -5.66 14.45
C PHE A 97 -0.65 -6.24 13.26
N GLU A 98 -0.57 -7.55 13.01
CA GLU A 98 -1.37 -8.21 11.97
C GLU A 98 -2.88 -8.08 12.24
N LYS A 99 -3.31 -8.22 13.49
CA LYS A 99 -4.72 -8.02 13.88
C LYS A 99 -5.13 -6.55 13.68
N LEU A 100 -4.30 -5.62 14.18
CA LEU A 100 -4.53 -4.19 14.04
C LEU A 100 -4.57 -3.73 12.57
N GLN A 101 -3.72 -4.30 11.70
CA GLN A 101 -3.75 -4.02 10.26
C GLN A 101 -5.08 -4.43 9.62
N LYS A 102 -5.66 -5.57 10.02
CA LYS A 102 -6.96 -6.02 9.50
C LYS A 102 -8.07 -5.07 9.93
N GLU A 103 -8.09 -4.68 11.20
CA GLU A 103 -9.07 -3.74 11.76
C GLU A 103 -8.97 -2.36 11.08
N LEU A 104 -7.78 -1.77 11.02
CA LEU A 104 -7.57 -0.46 10.40
C LEU A 104 -7.79 -0.50 8.88
N SER A 105 -7.49 -1.61 8.21
CA SER A 105 -7.82 -1.79 6.79
C SER A 105 -9.33 -1.77 6.55
N ALA A 106 -10.12 -2.37 7.44
CA ALA A 106 -11.58 -2.34 7.35
C ALA A 106 -12.12 -0.91 7.49
N PHE A 107 -11.59 -0.13 8.46
CA PHE A 107 -11.91 1.29 8.58
C PHE A 107 -11.52 2.09 7.33
N ALA A 108 -10.29 1.89 6.82
CA ALA A 108 -9.80 2.59 5.65
C ALA A 108 -10.63 2.28 4.39
N ASP A 109 -10.93 1.01 4.15
CA ASP A 109 -11.76 0.57 3.03
C ASP A 109 -13.19 1.15 3.15
N ALA A 110 -13.78 1.14 4.34
CA ALA A 110 -15.13 1.63 4.55
C ALA A 110 -15.22 3.17 4.41
N ALA A 111 -14.29 3.91 5.02
CA ALA A 111 -14.40 5.36 5.20
C ALA A 111 -13.53 6.19 4.24
N LEU A 112 -12.34 5.70 3.87
CA LEU A 112 -11.36 6.48 3.12
C LEU A 112 -11.28 6.08 1.64
N VAL A 113 -11.56 4.83 1.28
CA VAL A 113 -11.56 4.38 -0.12
C VAL A 113 -12.93 4.69 -0.76
N PRO A 114 -13.01 5.55 -1.79
CA PRO A 114 -14.29 5.90 -2.41
C PRO A 114 -14.97 4.68 -3.03
N ASP A 115 -16.27 4.55 -2.83
CA ASP A 115 -17.12 3.55 -3.46
C ASP A 115 -17.99 4.18 -4.58
N ARG A 116 -18.98 3.44 -5.08
CA ARG A 116 -19.92 3.95 -6.09
C ARG A 116 -20.98 4.88 -5.50
N SER A 117 -21.05 5.01 -4.17
CA SER A 117 -21.97 5.93 -3.52
C SER A 117 -21.50 7.36 -3.73
N LYS A 118 -22.41 8.32 -3.56
CA LYS A 118 -22.07 9.76 -3.55
C LYS A 118 -21.80 10.26 -2.12
N LEU A 119 -21.55 9.34 -1.18
CA LEU A 119 -21.39 9.68 0.23
C LEU A 119 -19.98 10.18 0.51
N SER A 120 -19.88 11.20 1.37
CA SER A 120 -18.62 11.67 1.92
C SER A 120 -17.98 10.61 2.84
N ALA A 121 -16.67 10.73 3.08
CA ALA A 121 -15.94 9.87 4.03
C ALA A 121 -16.61 9.83 5.42
N LYS A 122 -17.07 10.98 5.93
CA LYS A 122 -17.77 11.10 7.21
C LYS A 122 -19.07 10.29 7.25
N GLN A 123 -19.86 10.40 6.18
CA GLN A 123 -21.12 9.64 6.06
C GLN A 123 -20.86 8.13 5.97
N ARG A 124 -19.84 7.72 5.21
CA ARG A 124 -19.46 6.31 5.10
C ARG A 124 -18.96 5.74 6.42
N LEU A 125 -18.14 6.49 7.16
CA LEU A 125 -17.70 6.12 8.50
C LEU A 125 -18.90 5.93 9.46
N ALA A 126 -19.83 6.88 9.48
CA ALA A 126 -21.02 6.78 10.33
C ALA A 126 -21.87 5.54 10.00
N LEU A 127 -22.06 5.23 8.72
CA LEU A 127 -22.76 4.01 8.29
C LEU A 127 -21.99 2.75 8.68
N TYR A 128 -20.66 2.73 8.56
CA TYR A 128 -19.85 1.60 8.96
C TYR A 128 -20.00 1.32 10.47
N MET A 129 -19.84 2.35 11.30
CA MET A 129 -20.03 2.25 12.76
C MET A 129 -21.46 1.82 13.15
N SER A 130 -22.48 2.20 12.37
CA SER A 130 -23.86 1.78 12.66
C SER A 130 -24.12 0.29 12.42
N ARG A 131 -23.26 -0.38 11.64
CA ARG A 131 -23.39 -1.79 11.24
C ARG A 131 -22.37 -2.68 11.94
N ASP A 132 -21.26 -2.10 12.36
CA ASP A 132 -20.14 -2.81 12.99
C ASP A 132 -19.95 -2.31 14.42
N PHE A 133 -20.41 -3.15 15.37
CA PHE A 133 -20.32 -2.84 16.80
C PHE A 133 -18.87 -2.75 17.30
N GLN A 134 -17.95 -3.54 16.72
CA GLN A 134 -16.54 -3.50 17.10
C GLN A 134 -15.91 -2.18 16.66
N ALA A 135 -16.20 -1.74 15.43
CA ALA A 135 -15.77 -0.44 14.93
C ALA A 135 -16.31 0.72 15.78
N ALA A 136 -17.60 0.68 16.13
CA ALA A 136 -18.19 1.68 17.01
C ALA A 136 -17.52 1.72 18.39
N THR A 137 -17.25 0.55 18.97
CA THR A 137 -16.59 0.43 20.28
C THR A 137 -15.14 0.91 20.24
N ALA A 138 -14.40 0.62 19.16
CA ALA A 138 -13.02 1.06 18.99
C ALA A 138 -12.90 2.58 18.98
N ILE A 139 -13.79 3.28 18.27
CA ILE A 139 -13.84 4.74 18.25
C ILE A 139 -14.31 5.29 19.59
N ALA A 140 -15.35 4.69 20.19
CA ALA A 140 -15.86 5.14 21.48
C ALA A 140 -14.80 5.05 22.59
N GLY A 141 -13.95 4.01 22.58
CA GLY A 141 -12.89 3.83 23.57
C GLY A 141 -11.63 4.66 23.35
N LEU A 142 -11.58 5.54 22.34
CA LEU A 142 -10.44 6.43 22.13
C LEU A 142 -10.27 7.42 23.29
N ASP A 143 -11.35 7.86 23.93
CA ASP A 143 -11.31 8.80 25.06
C ASP A 143 -10.52 8.25 26.26
N LEU A 144 -10.53 6.93 26.45
CA LEU A 144 -9.77 6.23 27.49
C LEU A 144 -8.28 6.06 27.15
N LYS A 145 -7.94 6.11 25.87
CA LYS A 145 -6.58 5.81 25.37
C LYS A 145 -5.81 7.04 24.90
N MET A 146 -6.52 8.09 24.53
CA MET A 146 -5.95 9.34 24.02
C MET A 146 -5.88 10.40 25.11
N ARG A 147 -4.82 11.19 25.08
CA ARG A 147 -4.64 12.36 25.92
C ARG A 147 -4.39 13.57 25.01
N ALA A 148 -4.79 14.75 25.47
CA ALA A 148 -4.50 15.99 24.77
C ALA A 148 -3.80 16.99 25.69
N GLU A 149 -2.81 17.70 25.18
CA GLU A 149 -2.19 18.83 25.85
C GLU A 149 -2.02 20.01 24.90
N ARG A 150 -1.77 21.20 25.46
CA ARG A 150 -1.39 22.37 24.66
C ARG A 150 0.10 22.60 24.82
N LYS A 151 0.82 22.66 23.70
CA LYS A 151 2.22 23.05 23.67
C LYS A 151 2.38 24.43 23.04
N LEU A 152 3.36 25.18 23.55
CA LEU A 152 3.77 26.46 23.03
C LEU A 152 5.09 26.27 22.29
N TYR A 153 5.15 26.79 21.07
CA TYR A 153 6.36 26.81 20.26
C TYR A 153 6.79 28.24 20.06
N VAL A 154 8.08 28.46 20.22
CA VAL A 154 8.73 29.76 20.05
C VAL A 154 9.86 29.56 19.05
N ASP A 155 9.82 30.31 17.95
CA ASP A 155 10.77 30.16 16.83
C ASP A 155 10.92 28.70 16.38
N GLU A 156 9.76 28.03 16.24
CA GLU A 156 9.58 26.63 15.83
C GLU A 156 10.10 25.57 16.81
N GLN A 157 10.64 25.97 17.96
CA GLN A 157 11.13 25.07 18.99
C GLN A 157 10.10 24.92 20.10
N ASN A 158 10.04 23.73 20.71
CA ASN A 158 9.24 23.52 21.90
C ASN A 158 9.71 24.48 23.00
N PHE A 159 8.78 25.19 23.63
CA PHE A 159 9.07 26.13 24.71
C PHE A 159 8.39 25.66 25.99
N ASP A 160 9.20 25.25 26.97
CA ASP A 160 8.77 24.97 28.33
C ASP A 160 9.19 26.13 29.26
N PRO A 161 8.25 27.00 29.68
CA PRO A 161 8.58 28.16 30.51
C PRO A 161 9.17 27.80 31.88
N VAL A 162 9.07 26.54 32.30
CA VAL A 162 9.66 26.06 33.56
C VAL A 162 11.15 25.80 33.40
N LEU A 163 11.62 25.44 32.20
CA LEU A 163 13.02 25.14 31.95
C LEU A 163 13.83 26.44 31.81
N ALA A 164 14.89 26.57 32.64
CA ALA A 164 15.77 27.74 32.58
C ALA A 164 16.44 27.91 31.22
N ALA A 165 16.68 26.80 30.51
CA ALA A 165 17.25 26.78 29.16
C ALA A 165 16.36 27.44 28.11
N ASP A 166 15.04 27.46 28.32
CA ASP A 166 14.07 27.95 27.34
C ASP A 166 13.74 29.44 27.56
N ARG A 167 14.34 30.11 28.55
CA ARG A 167 14.05 31.52 28.85
C ARG A 167 14.33 32.43 27.66
N ILE A 168 13.32 33.21 27.31
CA ILE A 168 13.37 34.17 26.19
C ILE A 168 13.89 35.51 26.71
N SER A 169 14.98 36.00 26.11
CA SER A 169 15.60 37.30 26.44
C SER A 169 15.32 38.39 25.39
N THR A 170 14.92 38.00 24.18
CA THR A 170 14.57 38.90 23.07
C THR A 170 13.19 38.57 22.52
N PRO A 171 12.45 39.54 21.96
CA PRO A 171 11.15 39.26 21.35
C PRO A 171 11.25 38.15 20.29
N PRO A 172 10.44 37.07 20.37
CA PRO A 172 10.52 35.96 19.44
C PRO A 172 9.98 36.35 18.06
N LYS A 173 10.48 35.70 17.01
CA LYS A 173 10.02 35.94 15.62
C LYS A 173 8.65 35.31 15.36
N SER A 174 8.38 34.17 16.02
CA SER A 174 7.12 33.44 15.88
C SER A 174 6.72 32.76 17.18
N VAL A 175 5.40 32.70 17.43
CA VAL A 175 4.81 32.02 18.57
C VAL A 175 3.60 31.24 18.09
N ARG A 176 3.53 29.94 18.39
CA ARG A 176 2.43 29.05 17.99
C ARG A 176 1.96 28.20 19.15
N PHE A 177 0.66 28.14 19.35
CA PHE A 177 0.04 27.14 20.21
C PHE A 177 -0.39 25.94 19.36
N ALA A 178 -0.09 24.74 19.82
CA ALA A 178 -0.58 23.50 19.21
C ALA A 178 -1.33 22.66 20.22
N ARG A 179 -2.42 22.03 19.79
CA ARG A 179 -3.03 20.92 20.52
C ARG A 179 -2.30 19.66 20.10
N ILE A 180 -1.64 19.03 21.05
CA ILE A 180 -0.94 17.76 20.86
C ILE A 180 -1.84 16.65 21.39
N GLU A 181 -2.00 15.61 20.59
CA GLU A 181 -2.70 14.39 20.96
C GLU A 181 -1.69 13.27 21.09
N GLY A 182 -1.82 12.45 22.13
CA GLY A 182 -0.87 11.38 22.38
C GLY A 182 -1.45 10.18 23.11
N SER A 183 -0.79 9.05 22.92
CA SER A 183 -1.15 7.75 23.49
C SER A 183 0.07 6.85 23.62
N ASP A 184 -0.02 5.87 24.51
CA ASP A 184 0.90 4.73 24.57
C ASP A 184 0.39 3.53 23.74
N ASP A 185 -0.82 3.63 23.18
CA ASP A 185 -1.45 2.64 22.31
C ASP A 185 -1.31 3.08 20.84
N LEU A 186 -0.54 2.32 20.06
CA LEU A 186 -0.31 2.60 18.64
C LEU A 186 -1.62 2.52 17.83
N GLY A 187 -2.51 1.59 18.17
CA GLY A 187 -3.79 1.44 17.48
C GLY A 187 -4.70 2.65 17.69
N ALA A 188 -4.78 3.17 18.91
CA ALA A 188 -5.51 4.41 19.20
C ALA A 188 -4.94 5.61 18.44
N THR A 189 -3.61 5.68 18.34
CA THR A 189 -2.89 6.73 17.60
C THR A 189 -3.21 6.68 16.11
N LEU A 190 -3.10 5.49 15.48
CA LEU A 190 -3.39 5.28 14.06
C LEU A 190 -4.87 5.49 13.73
N LEU A 191 -5.78 5.08 14.63
CA LEU A 191 -7.20 5.33 14.47
C LEU A 191 -7.51 6.83 14.56
N THR A 192 -6.84 7.57 15.45
CA THR A 192 -6.98 9.03 15.55
C THR A 192 -6.54 9.72 14.26
N GLU A 193 -5.39 9.32 13.68
CA GLU A 193 -4.94 9.82 12.37
C GLU A 193 -5.95 9.49 11.25
N LEU A 194 -6.50 8.27 11.24
CA LEU A 194 -7.54 7.86 10.29
C LEU A 194 -8.78 8.77 10.40
N LEU A 195 -9.23 9.06 11.61
CA LEU A 195 -10.37 9.96 11.86
C LEU A 195 -10.07 11.38 11.40
N GLU A 196 -8.86 11.87 11.59
CA GLU A 196 -8.44 13.18 11.06
C GLU A 196 -8.44 13.18 9.52
N MET A 197 -7.98 12.10 8.87
CA MET A 197 -8.09 11.97 7.42
C MET A 197 -9.55 12.03 6.94
N VAL A 198 -10.46 11.35 7.65
CA VAL A 198 -11.91 11.40 7.38
C VAL A 198 -12.44 12.83 7.57
N GLU A 199 -12.02 13.52 8.63
CA GLU A 199 -12.46 14.88 8.95
C GLU A 199 -12.09 15.87 7.85
N GLN A 200 -10.85 15.75 7.34
CA GLN A 200 -10.32 16.60 6.28
C GLN A 200 -10.69 16.15 4.86
N GLY A 201 -11.44 15.06 4.71
CA GLY A 201 -11.88 14.54 3.41
C GLY A 201 -10.74 14.00 2.55
N ILE A 202 -9.70 13.45 3.17
CA ILE A 202 -8.61 12.76 2.46
C ILE A 202 -9.10 11.38 2.01
N GLU A 203 -8.90 11.06 0.74
CA GLU A 203 -9.28 9.77 0.16
C GLU A 203 -8.07 8.87 -0.06
N LEU A 204 -8.30 7.56 -0.03
CA LEU A 204 -7.32 6.53 -0.34
C LEU A 204 -7.71 5.75 -1.59
N LYS A 205 -6.70 5.17 -2.25
CA LYS A 205 -6.86 4.13 -3.26
C LYS A 205 -5.89 2.98 -3.02
N LYS A 206 -6.21 1.79 -3.52
CA LYS A 206 -5.27 0.68 -3.62
C LYS A 206 -4.56 0.75 -4.98
N CYS A 207 -3.23 0.70 -4.96
CA CYS A 207 -2.42 0.70 -6.18
C CYS A 207 -2.72 -0.55 -7.01
N GLU A 208 -2.98 -0.42 -8.31
CA GLU A 208 -3.22 -1.58 -9.18
C GLU A 208 -1.97 -2.45 -9.41
N TYR A 209 -0.79 -1.94 -9.10
CA TYR A 209 0.47 -2.67 -9.24
C TYR A 209 0.86 -3.42 -7.95
N CYS A 210 0.98 -2.69 -6.83
CA CYS A 210 1.46 -3.26 -5.57
C CYS A 210 0.36 -3.54 -4.54
N HIS A 211 -0.91 -3.24 -4.86
CA HIS A 211 -2.11 -3.48 -4.03
C HIS A 211 -2.15 -2.78 -2.67
N ARG A 212 -1.16 -1.95 -2.36
CA ARG A 212 -1.08 -1.18 -1.11
C ARG A 212 -1.79 0.17 -1.24
N TYR A 213 -2.25 0.73 -0.11
CA TYR A 213 -2.91 2.04 -0.05
C TYR A 213 -2.00 3.20 -0.47
N PHE A 214 -2.58 4.24 -1.08
CA PHE A 214 -1.91 5.52 -1.34
C PHE A 214 -2.94 6.65 -1.42
N ILE A 215 -2.50 7.89 -1.16
CA ILE A 215 -3.32 9.09 -1.38
C ILE A 215 -3.18 9.51 -2.85
N PRO A 216 -4.24 9.44 -3.67
CA PRO A 216 -4.14 9.75 -5.08
C PRO A 216 -3.95 11.25 -5.34
N PHE A 217 -3.15 11.60 -6.36
CA PHE A 217 -3.04 12.99 -6.82
C PHE A 217 -4.29 13.46 -7.60
N SER A 218 -5.05 12.52 -8.18
CA SER A 218 -6.32 12.78 -8.86
C SER A 218 -7.23 11.56 -8.82
N SER A 219 -8.53 11.75 -9.07
CA SER A 219 -9.49 10.66 -9.18
C SER A 219 -9.16 9.63 -10.26
N LYS A 220 -8.29 9.95 -11.22
CA LYS A 220 -7.83 9.04 -12.29
C LYS A 220 -6.55 8.26 -11.94
N ALA A 221 -5.89 8.57 -10.82
CA ALA A 221 -4.67 7.87 -10.43
C ALA A 221 -4.98 6.39 -10.12
N LEU A 222 -4.21 5.48 -10.71
CA LEU A 222 -4.30 4.02 -10.53
C LEU A 222 -3.06 3.41 -9.85
N TYR A 223 -1.92 4.09 -9.95
CA TYR A 223 -0.63 3.61 -9.43
C TYR A 223 -0.04 4.63 -8.45
N CYS A 224 0.64 4.14 -7.41
CA CYS A 224 1.41 4.97 -6.48
C CYS A 224 2.83 5.24 -6.98
N ASP A 225 3.51 6.21 -6.38
CA ASP A 225 4.89 6.58 -6.74
C ASP A 225 5.98 5.85 -5.93
N ARG A 226 5.62 4.82 -5.14
CA ARG A 226 6.60 4.01 -4.40
C ARG A 226 7.53 3.25 -5.33
N SER A 227 8.82 3.27 -4.99
CA SER A 227 9.84 2.44 -5.62
C SER A 227 9.62 0.95 -5.34
N VAL A 228 9.97 0.11 -6.30
CA VAL A 228 9.85 -1.35 -6.20
C VAL A 228 11.24 -1.97 -6.12
N GLY A 229 11.55 -2.53 -4.95
CA GLY A 229 12.87 -3.11 -4.65
C GLY A 229 14.01 -2.12 -4.92
N ASP A 230 15.14 -2.65 -5.38
CA ASP A 230 16.35 -1.86 -5.69
C ASP A 230 16.38 -1.33 -7.13
N THR A 231 15.28 -1.44 -7.87
CA THR A 231 15.23 -1.06 -9.29
C THR A 231 15.28 0.45 -9.50
N GLY A 232 15.04 1.24 -8.44
CA GLY A 232 14.85 2.69 -8.51
C GLY A 232 13.58 3.14 -9.23
N LYS A 233 12.76 2.21 -9.76
CA LYS A 233 11.55 2.51 -10.53
C LYS A 233 10.31 2.47 -9.65
N SER A 234 9.40 3.39 -9.89
CA SER A 234 8.09 3.45 -9.25
C SER A 234 7.10 2.44 -9.83
N CYS A 235 6.08 2.07 -9.04
CA CYS A 235 4.95 1.25 -9.51
C CYS A 235 4.33 1.81 -10.81
N LYS A 236 4.25 3.13 -10.92
CA LYS A 236 3.71 3.84 -12.09
C LYS A 236 4.58 3.62 -13.34
N GLU A 237 5.90 3.73 -13.21
CA GLU A 237 6.82 3.52 -14.33
C GLU A 237 6.84 2.05 -14.79
N LEU A 238 6.80 1.12 -13.83
CA LEU A 238 6.73 -0.30 -14.13
C LEU A 238 5.42 -0.67 -14.84
N ALA A 239 4.29 -0.18 -14.35
CA ALA A 239 2.99 -0.41 -15.00
C ALA A 239 2.94 0.15 -16.44
N VAL A 240 3.54 1.32 -16.69
CA VAL A 240 3.64 1.88 -18.05
C VAL A 240 4.51 0.99 -18.95
N LYS A 241 5.65 0.54 -18.44
CA LYS A 241 6.57 -0.34 -19.18
C LYS A 241 5.89 -1.68 -19.51
N GLU A 242 5.31 -2.36 -18.54
CA GLU A 242 4.61 -3.64 -18.75
C GLU A 242 3.45 -3.50 -19.73
N LYS A 243 2.68 -2.40 -19.65
CA LYS A 243 1.60 -2.13 -20.60
C LYS A 243 2.13 -1.92 -22.02
N HIS A 244 3.27 -1.26 -22.16
CA HIS A 244 3.92 -1.07 -23.46
C HIS A 244 4.42 -2.38 -24.04
N GLU A 245 5.10 -3.19 -23.23
CA GLU A 245 5.59 -4.52 -23.63
C GLU A 245 4.45 -5.46 -24.02
N LYS A 246 3.36 -5.50 -23.23
CA LYS A 246 2.14 -6.24 -23.57
C LYS A 246 1.52 -5.78 -24.88
N LYS A 247 1.56 -4.47 -25.18
CA LYS A 247 1.03 -3.93 -26.45
C LYS A 247 1.90 -4.32 -27.64
N ILE A 248 3.23 -4.29 -27.51
CA ILE A 248 4.16 -4.75 -28.56
C ILE A 248 3.93 -6.23 -28.83
N ALA A 249 3.93 -7.04 -27.76
CA ALA A 249 3.63 -8.45 -27.85
C ALA A 249 2.29 -8.67 -28.57
N ALA A 250 1.22 -8.00 -28.13
CA ALA A 250 -0.09 -8.07 -28.76
C ALA A 250 -0.04 -7.79 -30.28
N ASP A 251 0.70 -6.77 -30.73
CA ASP A 251 0.83 -6.46 -32.16
C ASP A 251 1.58 -7.56 -32.94
N ASP A 252 2.68 -8.08 -32.39
CA ASP A 252 3.45 -9.17 -33.01
C ASP A 252 2.60 -10.44 -33.18
N GLY A 253 1.86 -10.83 -32.15
CA GLY A 253 0.94 -11.97 -32.25
C GLY A 253 -0.24 -11.70 -33.19
N LEU A 254 -0.79 -10.48 -33.20
CA LEU A 254 -1.82 -10.08 -34.18
C LEU A 254 -1.31 -10.12 -35.62
N LYS A 255 -0.03 -9.79 -35.83
CA LYS A 255 0.64 -9.89 -37.14
C LYS A 255 0.83 -11.34 -37.55
N LEU A 256 1.33 -12.20 -36.65
CA LEU A 256 1.48 -13.64 -36.87
C LEU A 256 0.16 -14.29 -37.31
N ILE A 257 -0.93 -14.04 -36.57
CA ILE A 257 -2.24 -14.61 -36.87
C ILE A 257 -2.76 -14.12 -38.22
N ARG A 258 -2.64 -12.82 -38.52
CA ARG A 258 -3.02 -12.27 -39.84
C ARG A 258 -2.26 -12.94 -40.98
N GLN A 259 -0.96 -13.18 -40.81
CA GLN A 259 -0.13 -13.86 -41.81
C GLN A 259 -0.55 -15.32 -42.00
N ARG A 260 -0.78 -16.07 -40.92
CA ARG A 260 -1.18 -17.48 -40.97
C ARG A 260 -2.56 -17.67 -41.61
N ILE A 261 -3.55 -16.85 -41.25
CA ILE A 261 -4.88 -16.87 -41.88
C ILE A 261 -4.77 -16.65 -43.39
N LYS A 262 -4.03 -15.61 -43.83
CA LYS A 262 -3.79 -15.36 -45.26
C LYS A 262 -3.09 -16.54 -45.95
N THR A 263 -2.11 -17.14 -45.29
CA THR A 263 -1.34 -18.26 -45.84
C THR A 263 -2.22 -19.50 -46.02
N TYR A 264 -3.07 -19.82 -45.05
CA TYR A 264 -3.97 -20.97 -45.16
C TYR A 264 -5.07 -20.72 -46.21
N ASP A 265 -5.70 -19.55 -46.22
CA ASP A 265 -6.67 -19.17 -47.27
C ASP A 265 -6.06 -19.30 -48.67
N MET A 266 -4.80 -18.85 -48.84
CA MET A 266 -4.06 -19.05 -50.10
C MET A 266 -3.80 -20.53 -50.43
N ARG A 267 -3.52 -21.39 -49.45
CA ARG A 267 -3.37 -22.84 -49.65
C ARG A 267 -4.68 -23.50 -50.09
N VAL A 268 -5.81 -23.10 -49.49
CA VAL A 268 -7.15 -23.57 -49.86
C VAL A 268 -7.46 -23.19 -51.31
N ARG A 269 -7.24 -21.94 -51.70
CA ARG A 269 -7.51 -21.47 -53.08
C ARG A 269 -6.64 -22.13 -54.14
N ARG A 270 -5.35 -22.36 -53.84
CA ARG A 270 -4.39 -22.91 -54.81
C ARG A 270 -4.39 -24.43 -54.87
N THR A 271 -4.77 -25.11 -53.79
CA THR A 271 -4.69 -26.57 -53.70
C THR A 271 -5.91 -27.15 -52.94
N PRO A 272 -7.12 -26.97 -53.48
CA PRO A 272 -8.37 -27.35 -52.80
C PRO A 272 -8.52 -28.87 -52.59
N ALA A 273 -7.80 -29.69 -53.38
CA ALA A 273 -7.78 -31.14 -53.21
C ALA A 273 -7.07 -31.60 -51.93
N ILE A 274 -6.19 -30.78 -51.36
CA ILE A 274 -5.43 -31.10 -50.13
C ILE A 274 -5.96 -30.29 -48.94
N TYR A 275 -6.29 -29.02 -49.17
CA TYR A 275 -6.75 -28.09 -48.13
C TYR A 275 -8.19 -27.66 -48.41
N THR A 276 -9.13 -28.12 -47.59
CA THR A 276 -10.56 -27.82 -47.78
C THR A 276 -10.97 -26.54 -47.04
N ASP A 277 -11.98 -25.84 -47.57
CA ASP A 277 -12.54 -24.65 -46.91
C ASP A 277 -13.10 -24.97 -45.52
N ALA A 278 -13.79 -26.11 -45.37
CA ALA A 278 -14.32 -26.56 -44.08
C ALA A 278 -13.23 -26.71 -43.01
N ALA A 279 -12.08 -27.29 -43.35
CA ALA A 279 -10.95 -27.43 -42.43
C ALA A 279 -10.34 -26.05 -42.09
N PHE A 280 -10.29 -25.14 -43.07
CA PHE A 280 -9.83 -23.77 -42.85
C PHE A 280 -10.75 -22.99 -41.91
N GLN A 281 -12.08 -23.07 -42.04
CA GLN A 281 -12.99 -22.36 -41.14
C GLN A 281 -12.88 -22.85 -39.69
N ILE A 282 -12.74 -24.17 -39.48
CA ILE A 282 -12.53 -24.74 -38.14
C ILE A 282 -11.21 -24.22 -37.53
N TRP A 283 -10.11 -24.32 -38.29
CA TRP A 283 -8.82 -23.82 -37.83
C TRP A 283 -8.84 -22.30 -37.59
N LYS A 284 -9.50 -21.54 -38.46
CA LYS A 284 -9.61 -20.08 -38.34
C LYS A 284 -10.34 -19.68 -37.05
N ALA A 285 -11.43 -20.36 -36.71
CA ALA A 285 -12.15 -20.12 -35.46
C ALA A 285 -11.25 -20.39 -34.24
N GLN A 286 -10.45 -21.48 -34.27
CA GLN A 286 -9.46 -21.77 -33.22
C GLN A 286 -8.37 -20.70 -33.14
N ALA A 287 -7.84 -20.25 -34.29
CA ALA A 287 -6.82 -19.22 -34.35
C ALA A 287 -7.34 -17.85 -33.87
N GLU A 288 -8.58 -17.50 -34.17
CA GLU A 288 -9.23 -16.28 -33.68
C GLU A 288 -9.52 -16.34 -32.17
N ASN A 289 -9.87 -17.52 -31.64
CA ASN A 289 -9.96 -17.72 -30.20
C ASN A 289 -8.59 -17.53 -29.51
N ALA A 290 -7.54 -18.19 -30.02
CA ALA A 290 -6.18 -18.04 -29.50
C ALA A 290 -5.69 -16.59 -29.57
N ARG A 291 -6.02 -15.86 -30.65
CA ARG A 291 -5.74 -14.42 -30.78
C ARG A 291 -6.39 -13.60 -29.67
N ASN A 292 -7.67 -13.85 -29.37
CA ASN A 292 -8.37 -13.08 -28.32
C ASN A 292 -7.75 -13.36 -26.93
N ARG A 293 -7.45 -14.63 -26.63
CA ARG A 293 -6.76 -15.02 -25.40
C ARG A 293 -5.39 -14.34 -25.28
N TYR A 294 -4.62 -14.26 -26.37
CA TYR A 294 -3.35 -13.55 -26.42
C TYR A 294 -3.47 -12.04 -26.16
N VAL A 295 -4.43 -11.37 -26.82
CA VAL A 295 -4.68 -9.92 -26.61
C VAL A 295 -5.11 -9.62 -25.17
N ASN A 296 -5.81 -10.55 -24.52
CA ASN A 296 -6.16 -10.46 -23.11
C ASN A 296 -4.97 -10.74 -22.16
N GLY A 297 -3.81 -11.17 -22.69
CA GLY A 297 -2.64 -11.54 -21.92
C GLY A 297 -2.70 -12.93 -21.28
N GLU A 298 -3.59 -13.80 -21.77
CA GLU A 298 -3.76 -15.18 -21.28
C GLU A 298 -2.81 -16.19 -21.96
N LEU A 299 -2.11 -15.79 -23.03
CA LEU A 299 -1.15 -16.61 -23.76
C LEU A 299 0.14 -15.83 -23.98
N THR A 300 1.28 -16.52 -24.02
CA THR A 300 2.54 -15.95 -24.53
C THR A 300 2.58 -16.00 -26.06
N TYR A 301 3.58 -15.34 -26.66
CA TYR A 301 3.78 -15.39 -28.10
C TYR A 301 4.09 -16.82 -28.58
N GLU A 302 4.90 -17.56 -27.82
CA GLU A 302 5.28 -18.94 -28.11
C GLU A 302 4.07 -19.88 -28.04
N GLU A 303 3.18 -19.69 -27.06
CA GLU A 303 1.95 -20.47 -26.94
C GLU A 303 0.97 -20.16 -28.10
N LEU A 304 0.85 -18.89 -28.48
CA LEU A 304 0.09 -18.48 -29.66
C LEU A 304 0.67 -19.11 -30.94
N ASP A 305 2.00 -19.10 -31.07
CA ASP A 305 2.72 -19.69 -32.20
C ASP A 305 2.52 -21.20 -32.29
N ALA A 306 2.54 -21.91 -31.16
CA ALA A 306 2.28 -23.35 -31.10
C ALA A 306 0.82 -23.68 -31.42
N LEU A 307 -0.15 -22.98 -30.79
CA LEU A 307 -1.58 -23.27 -30.94
C LEU A 307 -2.12 -22.96 -32.34
N THR A 308 -1.49 -22.03 -33.06
CA THR A 308 -1.97 -21.59 -34.36
C THR A 308 -1.11 -22.08 -35.52
N GLN A 309 -0.29 -23.12 -35.32
CA GLN A 309 0.51 -23.67 -36.41
C GLN A 309 -0.39 -24.10 -37.58
N LEU A 310 0.13 -23.88 -38.80
CA LEU A 310 -0.57 -24.29 -40.01
C LEU A 310 -0.52 -25.82 -40.13
N PRO A 311 -1.63 -26.47 -40.52
CA PRO A 311 -1.63 -27.91 -40.72
C PRO A 311 -0.61 -28.31 -41.80
N LYS A 312 0.11 -29.39 -41.53
CA LYS A 312 1.06 -29.99 -42.46
C LYS A 312 0.34 -30.63 -43.64
N LYS A 313 1.04 -30.77 -44.76
CA LYS A 313 0.53 -31.45 -45.95
C LYS A 313 0.25 -32.92 -45.60
N LYS A 314 -0.92 -33.46 -45.98
CA LYS A 314 -1.17 -34.90 -45.85
C LYS A 314 -0.13 -35.67 -46.67
N GLY A 315 0.74 -36.43 -46.00
CA GLY A 315 1.79 -37.26 -46.62
C GLY A 315 3.24 -36.90 -46.24
N GLU A 316 3.47 -35.97 -45.31
CA GLU A 316 4.77 -35.68 -44.67
C GLU A 316 4.76 -36.00 -43.17
#